data_AF-A0A973GUP4-F1
#
_entry.id   AF-A0A973GUP4-F1
#
_cell.length_a   1.000
_cell.length_b   1.000
_cell.length_c   1.000
_cell.angle_alpha   90.00
_cell.angle_beta   90.00
_cell.angle_gamma   90.00
#
_symmetry.space_group_name_H-M   'P 1'
#
loop_
_entity.id
_entity.type
_entity.pdbx_description
1 polymer ?
#
loop_
_entity_poly.entity_id
_entity_poly.type
_entity_poly.pdbx_seq_one_letter_code
_entity_poly.pdbx_strand_id
1 'polypeptide(L)' 'MFEVSKVRQDFPLLKKADVSDKPLIYLDNAATTLKPQSVIDAVVRYYTDYSVNIHRGDYDLSYQVSDYYEKTRKV' A
#
# COMPACT_ATOMS: atom_id res chain seq x y z
N MET A 1 -21.13 12.98 2.06
CA MET A 1 -20.47 13.73 0.97
C MET A 1 -19.01 13.27 0.90
N PHE A 2 -18.44 13.13 -0.28
CA PHE A 2 -17.07 12.62 -0.48
C PHE A 2 -16.06 13.78 -0.37
N GLU A 3 -15.15 13.71 0.60
CA GLU A 3 -14.19 14.78 0.91
C GLU A 3 -12.82 14.53 0.24
N VAL A 4 -12.64 15.04 -0.98
CA VAL A 4 -11.40 14.86 -1.76
C VAL A 4 -10.16 15.35 -1.01
N SER A 5 -10.29 16.43 -0.24
CA SER A 5 -9.19 17.00 0.57
C SER A 5 -8.65 15.99 1.59
N LYS A 6 -9.53 15.22 2.23
CA LYS A 6 -9.15 14.15 3.18
C LYS A 6 -8.46 13.01 2.46
N VAL A 7 -9.02 12.55 1.34
CA VAL A 7 -8.45 11.46 0.52
C VAL A 7 -7.03 11.80 0.06
N ARG A 8 -6.77 13.04 -0.37
CA ARG A 8 -5.44 13.48 -0.79
C ARG A 8 -4.39 13.37 0.32
N GLN A 9 -4.80 13.43 1.60
CA GLN A 9 -3.88 13.27 2.73
C GLN A 9 -3.37 11.83 2.87
N ASP A 10 -4.05 10.85 2.29
CA ASP A 10 -3.60 9.46 2.32
C ASP A 10 -2.45 9.20 1.33
N PHE A 11 -2.18 10.09 0.37
CA PHE A 11 -1.16 9.90 -0.67
C PHE A 11 0.10 10.72 -0.36
N PRO A 12 1.19 10.10 0.15
CA PRO A 12 2.35 10.84 0.61
C PRO A 12 3.06 11.61 -0.50
N LEU A 13 3.04 11.10 -1.73
CA LEU A 13 3.68 11.77 -2.86
C LEU A 13 3.05 13.13 -3.17
N LEU A 14 1.73 13.29 -2.95
CA LEU A 14 1.05 14.57 -3.16
C LEU A 14 1.40 15.62 -2.10
N LYS A 15 2.03 15.21 -0.99
CA LYS A 15 2.50 16.12 0.07
C LYS A 15 3.91 16.66 -0.19
N LYS A 16 4.66 16.06 -1.11
CA LYS A 16 6.02 16.51 -1.45
C LYS A 16 5.94 17.65 -2.45
N ALA A 17 6.67 18.74 -2.19
CA ALA A 17 6.97 19.73 -3.22
C ALA A 17 7.84 19.06 -4.30
N ASP A 18 7.62 19.43 -5.56
CA ASP A 18 8.51 18.98 -6.63
C ASP A 18 9.91 19.63 -6.50
N VAL A 19 10.84 19.24 -7.36
CA VAL A 19 12.23 19.77 -7.39
C VAL A 19 12.26 21.29 -7.69
N SER A 20 11.14 21.87 -8.13
CA SER A 20 10.96 23.27 -8.52
C SER A 20 10.12 24.08 -7.51
N ASP A 21 9.91 23.58 -6.29
CA ASP A 21 9.07 24.16 -5.24
C ASP A 21 7.59 24.35 -5.64
N LYS A 22 7.10 23.60 -6.64
CA LYS A 22 5.71 23.63 -7.08
C LYS A 22 4.94 22.41 -6.55
N PRO A 23 3.63 22.55 -6.32
CA PRO A 23 2.80 21.41 -5.95
C PRO A 23 2.71 20.42 -7.11
N LEU A 24 2.87 19.13 -6.80
CA LEU A 24 2.74 18.06 -7.79
C LEU A 24 1.29 17.96 -8.31
N ILE A 25 1.13 18.08 -9.63
CA ILE A 25 -0.11 17.79 -10.36
C ILE A 25 0.10 16.51 -11.17
N TYR A 26 -0.42 15.39 -10.65
CA TYR A 26 -0.26 14.06 -11.27
C TYR A 26 -1.53 13.67 -12.03
N LEU A 27 -1.51 13.81 -13.36
CA LEU A 27 -2.62 13.47 -14.26
C LEU A 27 -2.40 12.20 -15.09
N ASP A 28 -1.35 11.43 -14.80
CA ASP A 28 -0.99 10.21 -15.52
C ASP A 28 -1.50 8.93 -14.83
N ASN A 29 -2.68 9.00 -14.19
CA ASN A 29 -3.22 7.91 -13.38
C ASN A 29 -3.54 6.64 -14.19
N ALA A 30 -3.77 6.79 -15.50
CA ALA A 30 -4.07 5.70 -16.42
C ALA A 30 -2.83 4.82 -16.70
N ALA A 31 -1.63 5.41 -16.72
CA ALA A 31 -0.40 4.64 -16.83
C ALA A 31 -0.02 4.01 -15.49
N THR A 32 -0.11 4.75 -14.38
CA THR A 32 0.11 4.24 -13.02
C THR A 32 -0.58 5.13 -12.01
N THR A 33 -1.17 4.56 -10.95
CA THR A 33 -1.77 5.37 -9.88
C THR A 33 -0.85 5.49 -8.67
N LEU A 34 -0.92 6.62 -7.96
CA LEU A 34 -0.25 6.81 -6.67
C LEU A 34 -0.79 5.84 -5.62
N LYS A 35 0.03 5.51 -4.62
CA LYS A 35 -0.36 4.56 -3.56
C LYS A 35 -0.72 5.33 -2.29
N PRO A 36 -1.87 5.03 -1.65
CA PRO A 36 -2.17 5.56 -0.34
C PRO A 36 -1.24 4.92 0.71
N GLN A 37 -1.09 5.58 1.86
CA GLN A 37 -0.19 5.17 2.93
C GLN A 37 -0.54 3.77 3.44
N SER A 38 -1.82 3.42 3.53
CA SER A 38 -2.27 2.07 3.95
C SER A 38 -1.75 0.94 3.07
N VAL A 39 -1.62 1.15 1.75
CA VAL A 39 -1.04 0.17 0.83
C VAL A 39 0.47 0.06 1.05
N ILE A 40 1.14 1.19 1.25
CA ILE A 40 2.58 1.23 1.52
C ILE A 40 2.87 0.50 2.83
N ASP A 41 2.12 0.80 3.90
CA ASP A 41 2.27 0.21 5.23
C ASP A 41 2.03 -1.29 5.20
N ALA A 42 1.03 -1.77 4.44
CA ALA A 42 0.77 -3.21 4.30
C ALA A 42 1.97 -3.94 3.66
N VAL A 43 2.57 -3.37 2.62
CA VAL A 43 3.76 -3.93 1.97
C VAL A 43 4.97 -3.89 2.89
N VAL A 44 5.22 -2.75 3.56
CA VAL A 44 6.31 -2.61 4.53
C VAL A 44 6.16 -3.63 5.65
N ARG A 45 4.97 -3.72 6.25
CA ARG A 45 4.67 -4.65 7.33
C ARG A 45 4.90 -6.11 6.91
N TYR A 46 4.53 -6.47 5.68
CA TYR A 46 4.84 -7.80 5.17
C TYR A 46 6.34 -8.08 5.17
N TYR A 47 7.15 -7.15 4.66
CA TYR A 47 8.60 -7.33 4.60
C TYR A 47 9.29 -7.22 5.97
N THR A 48 8.75 -6.46 6.92
CA THR A 48 9.34 -6.31 8.26
C THR A 48 8.96 -7.45 9.20
N ASP A 49 7.72 -7.92 9.14
CA ASP A 49 7.16 -8.81 10.17
C ASP A 49 6.91 -10.24 9.66
N TYR A 50 6.72 -10.42 8.35
CA TYR A 50 6.08 -11.61 7.79
C TYR A 50 6.82 -12.23 6.59
N SER A 51 8.06 -11.82 6.28
CA SER A 51 8.76 -12.15 5.03
C SER A 51 9.12 -13.65 4.86
N VAL A 52 8.11 -14.51 4.75
CA VAL A 52 8.17 -15.96 4.60
C VAL A 52 7.24 -16.44 3.49
N ASN A 53 7.52 -17.63 2.96
CA ASN A 53 6.74 -18.22 1.88
C ASN A 53 5.34 -18.66 2.34
N ILE A 54 4.35 -18.50 1.45
CA ILE A 54 2.95 -18.91 1.64
C ILE A 54 2.70 -20.42 1.46
N HIS A 55 3.74 -21.21 1.15
CA HIS A 55 3.63 -22.63 0.81
C HIS A 55 3.44 -23.52 2.05
N ARG A 56 2.44 -23.19 2.88
CA ARG A 56 1.93 -23.97 4.03
C ARG A 56 3.04 -24.67 4.80
N GLY A 57 4.06 -23.91 5.18
CA GLY A 57 5.10 -24.41 6.07
C GLY A 57 4.49 -24.82 7.40
N ASP A 58 5.10 -25.80 8.06
CA ASP A 58 4.61 -26.41 9.31
C ASP A 58 4.93 -25.54 10.55
N TYR A 59 4.90 -24.21 10.39
CA TYR A 59 5.21 -23.25 11.44
C TYR A 59 4.26 -22.05 11.40
N ASP A 60 4.01 -21.47 12.57
CA ASP A 60 2.95 -20.47 12.81
C ASP A 60 3.00 -19.28 11.85
N LEU A 61 4.20 -18.76 11.60
CA LEU A 61 4.38 -17.61 10.71
C LEU A 61 3.97 -17.93 9.27
N SER A 62 4.25 -19.14 8.76
CA SER A 62 3.82 -19.53 7.41
C SER A 62 2.29 -19.65 7.34
N TYR A 63 1.66 -20.23 8.37
CA TYR A 63 0.21 -20.31 8.46
C TYR A 63 -0.44 -18.93 8.44
N GLN A 64 0.10 -17.98 9.21
CA GLN A 64 -0.39 -16.60 9.29
C GLN A 64 -0.31 -15.88 7.94
N VAL A 65 0.80 -16.01 7.20
CA VAL A 65 0.94 -15.39 5.88
C VAL A 65 0.01 -16.04 4.86
N SER A 66 -0.13 -17.36 4.89
CA SER A 66 -1.12 -18.06 4.05
C SER A 66 -2.55 -17.54 4.32
N ASP A 67 -2.95 -17.34 5.57
CA ASP A 67 -4.26 -16.80 5.91
C ASP A 67 -4.45 -15.35 5.41
N TYR A 68 -3.46 -14.46 5.58
CA TYR A 68 -3.53 -13.09 5.04
C TYR A 68 -3.63 -13.06 3.51
N TYR A 69 -2.90 -13.95 2.84
CA TYR A 69 -2.96 -14.10 1.40
C TYR A 69 -4.34 -14.57 0.94
N GLU A 70 -4.88 -15.62 1.56
CA GLU A 70 -6.21 -16.17 1.22
C GLU A 70 -7.34 -15.18 1.54
N LYS A 71 -7.24 -14.41 2.64
CA LYS A 71 -8.18 -13.33 2.94
C LYS A 71 -8.17 -12.24 1.88
N THR A 72 -7.01 -11.92 1.30
CA THR A 72 -6.91 -10.95 0.21
C THR A 72 -7.50 -11.47 -1.10
N ARG A 73 -7.47 -12.80 -1.32
CA ARG A 73 -8.05 -13.47 -2.49
C ARG A 73 -9.58 -13.59 -2.41
N LYS A 74 -10.13 -13.71 -1.20
CA LYS A 74 -11.58 -13.76 -0.99
C LYS A 74 -12.16 -12.35 -1.15
N VAL A 75 -12.81 -12.13 -2.30
CA VAL A 75 -13.56 -10.92 -2.63
C VAL A 75 -14.99 -11.04 -2.11
#